data_AF-A0A3M2D380-F1
#
_entry.id   AF-A0A3M2D380-F1
#
_cell.length_a   1.000
_cell.length_b   1.000
_cell.length_c   1.000
_cell.angle_alpha   90.00
_cell.angle_beta   90.00
_cell.angle_gamma   90.00
#
_symmetry.space_group_name_H-M   'P 1'
#
loop_
_entity.id
_entity.type
_entity.pdbx_description
1 polymer ?
#
loop_
_entity_poly.entity_id
_entity_poly.type
_entity_poly.pdbx_seq_one_letter_code
_entity_poly.pdbx_strand_id
1 'polypeptide(L)'
;MQFDNSWDALMKPGQATTYFDLDPLPPWQLSATRYSPKTAWWLAELSRLIYRQEKDELGSKAAPPTRNEILHRVGLEEVAFFNNGGMQGAVVRSQDTRRSFNVVVFRGTHDLRDWLTNLNTMPGPWKPGGKVHKGFKQGIDFVWADIVDTLDGLDGPTFYTGHSLGAALATLAASLRPPRALYTFGSPRVGNKAFAKTLDKVPVFRVVNNRDIVTTVPPDWPPFDYRHVGELRYIAHNDRMLVNPSSQSVAMDRLRRDASLARTTNAHRLFVDPPEPLADHAPVNYVAHLERLMAPSRSRRRHA
;
A
#
# COMPACT_ATOMS: atom_id res chain seq x y z
N MET A 1 9.27 -1.88 14.75
CA MET A 1 9.12 -3.15 14.00
C MET A 1 10.44 -3.59 13.38
N GLN A 2 10.71 -4.89 13.34
CA GLN A 2 11.84 -5.47 12.60
C GLN A 2 11.43 -5.79 11.16
N PHE A 3 12.39 -5.86 10.25
CA PHE A 3 12.16 -6.33 8.89
C PHE A 3 11.84 -7.83 8.93
N ASP A 4 10.90 -8.25 8.10
CA ASP A 4 10.59 -9.66 7.90
C ASP A 4 10.56 -9.94 6.41
N ASN A 5 11.59 -10.66 5.97
CA ASN A 5 11.85 -10.97 4.57
C ASN A 5 11.44 -12.40 4.22
N SER A 6 10.63 -13.05 5.06
CA SER A 6 10.17 -14.43 4.86
C SER A 6 9.07 -14.51 3.80
N TRP A 7 8.85 -15.73 3.28
CA TRP A 7 7.67 -16.02 2.44
C TRP A 7 6.36 -15.76 3.16
N ASP A 8 6.28 -16.01 4.47
CA ASP A 8 5.06 -15.80 5.24
C ASP A 8 4.73 -14.31 5.37
N ALA A 9 5.73 -13.44 5.60
CA ALA A 9 5.54 -12.00 5.59
C ALA A 9 5.01 -11.46 4.25
N LEU A 10 5.44 -12.09 3.15
CA LEU A 10 5.03 -11.71 1.80
C LEU A 10 3.64 -12.25 1.42
N MET A 11 3.38 -13.54 1.70
CA MET A 11 2.21 -14.27 1.19
C MET A 11 1.07 -14.38 2.22
N LYS A 12 1.39 -14.27 3.51
CA LYS A 12 0.43 -14.35 4.62
C LYS A 12 0.55 -13.17 5.59
N PRO A 13 0.61 -11.91 5.11
CA PRO A 13 0.80 -10.74 5.98
C PRO A 13 -0.28 -10.57 7.06
N GLY A 14 -1.49 -11.11 6.83
CA GLY A 14 -2.59 -11.11 7.79
C GLY A 14 -2.37 -11.99 9.04
N GLN A 15 -1.41 -12.93 9.00
CA GLN A 15 -1.06 -13.79 10.14
C GLN A 15 -0.17 -13.08 11.18
N ALA A 16 0.30 -11.87 10.88
CA ALA A 16 1.02 -11.07 11.85
C ALA A 16 0.18 -10.84 13.12
N THR A 17 0.86 -10.77 14.26
CA THR A 17 0.25 -10.66 15.59
C THR A 17 0.26 -9.23 16.12
N THR A 18 1.17 -8.40 15.62
CA THR A 18 1.36 -7.02 16.04
C THR A 18 0.87 -6.08 14.95
N TYR A 19 0.08 -5.05 15.30
CA TYR A 19 -0.37 -3.96 14.42
C TYR A 19 -0.45 -2.66 15.23
N PHE A 20 -0.10 -1.54 14.60
CA PHE A 20 -0.16 -0.21 15.19
C PHE A 20 0.65 -0.08 16.50
N ASP A 21 1.88 -0.59 16.51
CA ASP A 21 2.67 -0.80 17.74
C ASP A 21 3.58 0.40 18.12
N LEU A 22 3.23 1.60 17.66
CA LEU A 22 3.97 2.80 18.07
C LEU A 22 3.37 3.37 19.36
N ASP A 23 4.25 3.66 20.32
CA ASP A 23 3.90 4.36 21.55
C ASP A 23 4.77 5.63 21.73
N PRO A 24 4.17 6.83 21.79
CA PRO A 24 2.75 7.10 21.55
C PRO A 24 2.38 6.95 20.07
N LEU A 25 1.11 6.62 19.80
CA LEU A 25 0.57 6.60 18.44
C LEU A 25 0.73 7.98 17.78
N PRO A 26 1.21 8.06 16.53
CA PRO A 26 1.35 9.32 15.84
C PRO A 26 -0.04 9.94 15.55
N PRO A 27 -0.23 11.26 15.75
CA PRO A 27 -1.52 11.88 15.49
C PRO A 27 -1.87 11.85 14.00
N TRP A 28 -3.13 11.55 13.70
CA TRP A 28 -3.66 11.61 12.34
C TRP A 28 -3.66 13.05 11.81
N GLN A 29 -3.25 13.26 10.56
CA GLN A 29 -3.22 14.59 9.93
C GLN A 29 -4.35 14.75 8.91
N LEU A 30 -5.53 15.14 9.38
CA LEU A 30 -6.77 15.25 8.59
C LEU A 30 -6.70 16.27 7.44
N SER A 31 -6.01 17.37 7.66
CA SER A 31 -5.85 18.47 6.71
C SER A 31 -4.65 18.29 5.77
N ALA A 32 -3.87 17.22 5.92
CA ALA A 32 -2.68 17.00 5.11
C ALA A 32 -3.06 16.71 3.65
N THR A 33 -2.88 17.70 2.79
CA THR A 33 -2.88 17.57 1.32
C THR A 33 -1.47 17.37 0.76
N ARG A 34 -0.46 17.42 1.64
CA ARG A 34 0.94 17.07 1.36
C ARG A 34 1.27 15.73 2.01
N TYR A 35 2.36 15.11 1.54
CA TYR A 35 2.83 13.85 2.12
C TYR A 35 3.11 14.00 3.62
N SER A 36 2.57 13.06 4.39
CA SER A 36 2.83 12.93 5.82
C SER A 36 3.36 11.53 6.12
N PRO A 37 4.56 11.39 6.72
CA PRO A 37 5.05 10.10 7.18
C PRO A 37 4.13 9.43 8.20
N LYS A 38 3.44 10.24 9.04
CA LYS A 38 2.49 9.76 10.05
C LYS A 38 1.25 9.17 9.41
N THR A 39 0.62 9.91 8.48
CA THR A 39 -0.54 9.40 7.72
C THR A 39 -0.14 8.19 6.86
N ALA A 40 1.05 8.23 6.24
CA ALA A 40 1.57 7.11 5.48
C ALA A 40 1.71 5.85 6.34
N TRP A 41 2.23 5.95 7.57
CA TRP A 41 2.34 4.80 8.47
C TRP A 41 0.98 4.20 8.83
N TRP A 42 -0.01 5.04 9.19
CA TRP A 42 -1.36 4.56 9.46
C TRP A 42 -1.98 3.83 8.27
N LEU A 43 -1.85 4.40 7.07
CA LEU A 43 -2.39 3.82 5.84
C LEU A 43 -1.63 2.56 5.40
N ALA A 44 -0.33 2.47 5.69
CA ALA A 44 0.46 1.25 5.49
C ALA A 44 0.02 0.13 6.43
N GLU A 45 -0.23 0.44 7.71
CA GLU A 45 -0.72 -0.53 8.68
C GLU A 45 -2.13 -1.04 8.33
N LEU A 46 -3.03 -0.16 7.88
CA LEU A 46 -4.33 -0.59 7.35
C LEU A 46 -4.18 -1.49 6.11
N SER A 47 -3.25 -1.15 5.22
CA SER A 47 -2.96 -1.95 4.01
C SER A 47 -2.33 -3.31 4.34
N ARG A 48 -1.72 -3.47 5.52
CA ARG A 48 -1.25 -4.76 6.04
C ARG A 48 -2.37 -5.52 6.75
N LEU A 49 -3.16 -4.83 7.58
CA LEU A 49 -4.25 -5.41 8.36
C LEU A 49 -5.35 -6.03 7.48
N ILE A 50 -5.65 -5.42 6.33
CA ILE A 50 -6.72 -5.91 5.44
C ILE A 50 -6.46 -7.33 4.87
N TYR A 51 -5.23 -7.84 4.97
CA TYR A 51 -4.92 -9.24 4.63
C TYR A 51 -5.31 -10.25 5.71
N ARG A 52 -5.60 -9.79 6.93
CA ARG A 52 -6.09 -10.64 8.01
C ARG A 52 -7.51 -11.05 7.69
N GLN A 53 -7.72 -12.34 7.50
CA GLN A 53 -9.03 -12.89 7.14
C GLN A 53 -9.89 -13.11 8.38
N GLU A 54 -11.17 -12.76 8.26
CA GLU A 54 -12.20 -13.00 9.26
C GLU A 54 -12.88 -14.35 9.07
N LYS A 55 -13.72 -14.73 10.04
CA LYS A 55 -14.44 -16.01 10.05
C LYS A 55 -15.24 -16.21 8.76
N ASP A 56 -15.91 -15.15 8.33
CA ASP A 56 -16.80 -15.15 7.16
C ASP A 56 -16.01 -15.28 5.84
N GLU A 57 -14.70 -15.03 5.85
CA GLU A 57 -13.82 -15.23 4.70
C GLU A 57 -13.15 -16.61 4.67
N LEU A 58 -12.94 -17.21 5.85
CA LEU A 58 -12.22 -18.48 6.02
C LEU A 58 -13.14 -19.71 6.04
N GLY A 59 -14.45 -19.52 6.21
CA GLY A 59 -15.40 -20.61 6.47
C GLY A 59 -15.10 -21.37 7.78
N SER A 60 -14.20 -20.85 8.60
CA SER A 60 -13.67 -21.46 9.83
C SER A 60 -13.33 -20.37 10.85
N LYS A 61 -13.04 -20.74 12.10
CA LYS A 61 -12.86 -19.76 13.20
C LYS A 61 -11.61 -18.90 12.95
N ALA A 62 -11.80 -17.59 12.78
CA ALA A 62 -10.69 -16.65 12.66
C ALA A 62 -9.83 -16.63 13.93
N ALA A 63 -8.52 -16.45 13.75
CA ALA A 63 -7.60 -16.28 14.86
C ALA A 63 -7.87 -14.92 15.54
N PRO A 64 -8.05 -14.87 16.87
CA PRO A 64 -8.10 -13.59 17.58
C PRO A 64 -6.72 -12.91 17.60
N PRO A 65 -6.66 -11.58 17.71
CA PRO A 65 -7.80 -10.66 17.67
C PRO A 65 -8.37 -10.49 16.24
N THR A 66 -9.64 -10.14 16.10
CA THR A 66 -10.25 -9.78 14.79
C THR A 66 -9.67 -8.45 14.28
N ARG A 67 -9.82 -8.15 12.98
CA ARG A 67 -9.51 -6.84 12.40
C ARG A 67 -10.21 -5.73 13.17
N ASN A 68 -11.50 -5.89 13.45
CA ASN A 68 -12.25 -4.84 14.13
C ASN A 68 -11.79 -4.67 15.60
N GLU A 69 -11.45 -5.75 16.31
CA GLU A 69 -10.82 -5.66 17.64
C GLU A 69 -9.48 -4.90 17.60
N ILE A 70 -8.67 -5.14 16.56
CA ILE A 70 -7.41 -4.40 16.36
C ILE A 70 -7.70 -2.91 16.11
N LEU A 71 -8.65 -2.59 15.23
CA LEU A 71 -9.04 -1.21 14.91
C LEU A 71 -9.59 -0.46 16.13
N HIS A 72 -10.42 -1.11 16.95
CA HIS A 72 -11.02 -0.48 18.12
C HIS A 72 -9.98 -0.04 19.15
N ARG A 73 -8.89 -0.80 19.33
CA ARG A 73 -7.78 -0.44 20.23
C ARG A 73 -7.09 0.87 19.85
N VAL A 74 -7.20 1.27 18.59
CA VAL A 74 -6.55 2.47 18.05
C VAL A 74 -7.55 3.56 17.65
N GLY A 75 -8.80 3.45 18.11
CA GLY A 75 -9.83 4.46 17.87
C GLY A 75 -10.42 4.44 16.46
N LEU A 76 -10.32 3.31 15.76
CA LEU A 76 -10.89 3.07 14.44
C LEU A 76 -11.96 1.97 14.50
N GLU A 77 -12.78 1.84 13.46
CA GLU A 77 -13.78 0.78 13.31
C GLU A 77 -13.96 0.41 11.83
N GLU A 78 -14.17 -0.87 11.54
CA GLU A 78 -14.55 -1.35 10.20
C GLU A 78 -16.07 -1.16 10.04
N VAL A 79 -16.47 -0.28 9.12
CA VAL A 79 -17.88 0.04 8.85
C VAL A 79 -18.47 -0.92 7.82
N ALA A 80 -17.67 -1.32 6.84
CA ALA A 80 -18.07 -2.26 5.81
C ALA A 80 -16.86 -3.05 5.31
N PHE A 81 -17.10 -4.29 4.93
CA PHE A 81 -16.15 -5.16 4.25
C PHE A 81 -16.74 -5.64 2.92
N PHE A 82 -15.94 -5.59 1.87
CA PHE A 82 -16.34 -5.96 0.52
C PHE A 82 -15.54 -7.18 0.08
N ASN A 83 -16.23 -8.18 -0.49
CA ASN A 83 -15.62 -9.38 -1.01
C ASN A 83 -16.40 -9.88 -2.23
N ASN A 84 -16.03 -9.41 -3.42
CA ASN A 84 -16.72 -9.77 -4.66
C ASN A 84 -15.73 -9.88 -5.83
N GLY A 85 -15.94 -10.85 -6.71
CA GLY A 85 -15.07 -11.08 -7.87
C GLY A 85 -13.60 -11.35 -7.51
N GLY A 86 -13.34 -11.91 -6.33
CA GLY A 86 -11.99 -12.10 -5.79
C GLY A 86 -11.31 -10.82 -5.30
N MET A 87 -12.02 -9.70 -5.29
CA MET A 87 -11.54 -8.42 -4.81
C MET A 87 -12.03 -8.19 -3.39
N GLN A 88 -11.12 -7.74 -2.54
CA GLN A 88 -11.42 -7.48 -1.13
C GLN A 88 -11.01 -6.08 -0.72
N GLY A 89 -11.77 -5.50 0.20
CA GLY A 89 -11.47 -4.19 0.77
C GLY A 89 -12.39 -3.86 1.93
N ALA A 90 -12.11 -2.76 2.61
CA ALA A 90 -12.93 -2.28 3.72
C ALA A 90 -13.06 -0.75 3.68
N VAL A 91 -14.15 -0.26 4.27
CA VAL A 91 -14.26 1.13 4.71
C VAL A 91 -14.07 1.15 6.22
N VAL A 92 -13.03 1.87 6.65
CA VAL A 92 -12.68 2.08 8.05
C VAL A 92 -12.99 3.51 8.42
N ARG A 93 -13.54 3.75 9.61
CA ARG A 93 -13.88 5.08 10.13
C ARG A 93 -13.19 5.33 11.46
N SER A 94 -12.94 6.60 11.78
CA SER A 94 -12.55 7.01 13.12
C SER A 94 -13.73 7.02 14.09
N GLN A 95 -13.55 6.49 15.29
CA GLN A 95 -14.57 6.52 16.34
C GLN A 95 -14.77 7.94 16.94
N ASP A 96 -13.76 8.81 16.84
CA ASP A 96 -13.90 10.21 17.27
C ASP A 96 -14.74 11.01 16.27
N THR A 97 -16.02 11.23 16.61
CA THR A 97 -16.96 11.99 15.80
C THR A 97 -16.60 13.47 15.65
N ARG A 98 -15.78 14.04 16.54
CA ARG A 98 -15.31 15.44 16.43
C ARG A 98 -14.19 15.59 15.41
N ARG A 99 -13.53 14.50 15.06
CA ARG A 99 -12.41 14.43 14.12
C ARG A 99 -12.65 13.31 13.10
N SER A 100 -13.88 13.25 12.58
CA SER A 100 -14.29 12.14 11.70
C SER A 100 -13.41 12.07 10.45
N PHE A 101 -13.03 10.86 10.07
CA PHE A 101 -12.46 10.56 8.77
C PHE A 101 -12.75 9.12 8.39
N ASN A 102 -12.63 8.87 7.09
CA ASN A 102 -12.88 7.57 6.48
C ASN A 102 -11.62 7.13 5.74
N VAL A 103 -11.39 5.82 5.69
CA VAL A 103 -10.34 5.21 4.89
C VAL A 103 -10.96 4.09 4.08
N VAL A 104 -10.83 4.15 2.76
CA VAL A 104 -11.08 2.97 1.91
C VAL A 104 -9.75 2.28 1.71
N VAL A 105 -9.68 1.03 2.15
CA VAL A 105 -8.50 0.19 2.01
C VAL A 105 -8.83 -1.00 1.11
N PHE A 106 -8.02 -1.21 0.08
CA PHE A 106 -8.12 -2.38 -0.79
C PHE A 106 -7.03 -3.38 -0.45
N ARG A 107 -7.40 -4.66 -0.35
CA ARG A 107 -6.45 -5.76 -0.17
C ARG A 107 -5.71 -6.03 -1.49
N GLY A 108 -4.44 -6.37 -1.40
CA GLY A 108 -3.74 -6.97 -2.54
C GLY A 108 -4.01 -8.48 -2.66
N THR A 109 -3.34 -9.12 -3.60
CA THR A 109 -3.42 -10.58 -3.77
C THR A 109 -2.51 -11.31 -2.78
N HIS A 110 -2.90 -12.53 -2.40
CA HIS A 110 -2.05 -13.48 -1.68
C HIS A 110 -1.18 -14.33 -2.61
N ASP A 111 -1.44 -14.31 -3.93
CA ASP A 111 -0.62 -14.95 -4.94
C ASP A 111 0.07 -13.90 -5.82
N LEU A 112 1.23 -13.45 -5.36
CA LEU A 112 1.97 -12.38 -6.02
C LEU A 112 2.69 -12.86 -7.29
N ARG A 113 3.12 -14.13 -7.35
CA ARG A 113 3.88 -14.65 -8.49
C ARG A 113 2.98 -14.77 -9.71
N ASP A 114 1.82 -15.40 -9.54
CA ASP A 114 0.83 -15.54 -10.61
C ASP A 114 0.26 -14.19 -11.01
N TRP A 115 0.10 -13.28 -10.06
CA TRP A 115 -0.37 -11.95 -10.39
C TRP A 115 0.66 -11.13 -11.18
N LEU A 116 1.95 -11.20 -10.84
CA LEU A 116 3.02 -10.51 -11.57
C LEU A 116 3.09 -10.91 -13.06
N THR A 117 2.91 -12.20 -13.36
CA THR A 117 2.91 -12.67 -14.76
C THR A 117 1.67 -12.17 -15.51
N ASN A 118 0.54 -12.07 -14.82
CA ASN A 118 -0.73 -11.58 -15.35
C ASN A 118 -0.83 -10.05 -15.52
N LEU A 119 0.17 -9.28 -15.08
CA LEU A 119 0.15 -7.82 -15.22
C LEU A 119 0.52 -7.30 -16.62
N ASN A 120 1.14 -8.12 -17.46
CA ASN A 120 1.59 -7.68 -18.78
C ASN A 120 0.45 -7.68 -19.81
N THR A 121 -0.62 -6.93 -19.51
CA THR A 121 -1.80 -6.80 -20.36
C THR A 121 -1.86 -5.44 -21.05
N MET A 122 -2.45 -5.42 -22.25
CA MET A 122 -2.70 -4.17 -22.98
C MET A 122 -3.76 -3.32 -22.26
N PRO A 123 -3.53 -2.01 -22.08
CA PRO A 123 -4.49 -1.16 -21.39
C PRO A 123 -5.76 -0.97 -22.23
N GLY A 124 -6.92 -1.01 -21.57
CA GLY A 124 -8.25 -0.77 -22.17
C GLY A 124 -8.80 0.61 -21.83
N PRO A 125 -9.83 1.11 -22.55
CA PRO A 125 -10.40 2.43 -22.31
C PRO A 125 -10.94 2.59 -20.88
N TRP A 126 -10.78 3.79 -20.31
CA TRP A 126 -11.26 4.14 -18.98
C TRP A 126 -12.21 5.34 -19.02
N LYS A 127 -13.36 5.24 -18.36
CA LYS A 127 -14.45 6.22 -18.45
C LYS A 127 -14.03 7.64 -18.03
N PRO A 128 -13.34 7.85 -16.89
CA PRO A 128 -12.76 9.15 -16.52
C PRO A 128 -11.74 9.73 -17.51
N GLY A 129 -11.11 8.89 -18.34
CA GLY A 129 -10.14 9.31 -19.34
C GLY A 129 -8.95 8.37 -19.48
N GLY A 130 -8.43 8.28 -20.71
CA GLY A 130 -7.26 7.47 -21.03
C GLY A 130 -7.53 5.97 -21.07
N LYS A 131 -6.50 5.19 -20.74
CA LYS A 131 -6.57 3.72 -20.72
C LYS A 131 -5.95 3.17 -19.45
N VAL A 132 -6.53 2.10 -18.91
CA VAL A 132 -6.10 1.42 -17.67
C VAL A 132 -5.98 -0.09 -17.88
N HIS A 133 -5.25 -0.76 -16.99
CA HIS A 133 -5.13 -2.22 -16.99
C HIS A 133 -6.52 -2.88 -16.89
N LYS A 134 -6.82 -3.80 -17.80
CA LYS A 134 -8.17 -4.38 -17.93
C LYS A 134 -8.61 -5.15 -16.68
N GLY A 135 -7.69 -5.93 -16.08
CA GLY A 135 -7.98 -6.68 -14.86
C GLY A 135 -8.24 -5.77 -13.65
N PHE A 136 -7.57 -4.60 -13.57
CA PHE A 136 -7.82 -3.66 -12.47
C PHE A 136 -9.16 -2.97 -12.65
N LYS A 137 -9.49 -2.60 -13.90
CA LYS A 137 -10.82 -2.08 -14.24
C LYS A 137 -11.92 -3.06 -13.83
N GLN A 138 -11.80 -4.33 -14.21
CA GLN A 138 -12.78 -5.35 -13.82
C GLN A 138 -12.85 -5.50 -12.30
N GLY A 139 -11.70 -5.49 -11.63
CA GLY A 139 -11.65 -5.58 -10.17
C GLY A 139 -12.39 -4.47 -9.46
N ILE A 140 -12.17 -3.21 -9.85
CA ILE A 140 -12.89 -2.10 -9.22
C ILE A 140 -14.39 -2.13 -9.56
N ASP A 141 -14.76 -2.53 -10.78
CA ASP A 141 -16.17 -2.65 -11.21
C ASP A 141 -16.98 -3.61 -10.30
N PHE A 142 -16.35 -4.63 -9.68
CA PHE A 142 -17.03 -5.58 -8.78
C PHE A 142 -17.42 -5.02 -7.41
N VAL A 143 -16.69 -4.03 -6.91
CA VAL A 143 -16.82 -3.56 -5.52
C VAL A 143 -17.19 -2.07 -5.43
N TRP A 144 -17.14 -1.34 -6.54
CA TRP A 144 -17.26 0.12 -6.52
C TRP A 144 -18.61 0.64 -6.07
N ALA A 145 -19.72 -0.02 -6.47
CA ALA A 145 -21.06 0.39 -6.08
C ALA A 145 -21.23 0.34 -4.55
N ASP A 146 -20.92 -0.81 -3.95
CA ASP A 146 -21.03 -1.02 -2.50
C ASP A 146 -20.15 -0.03 -1.70
N ILE A 147 -18.96 0.29 -2.21
CA ILE A 147 -18.06 1.29 -1.61
C ILE A 147 -18.69 2.68 -1.67
N VAL A 148 -19.23 3.09 -2.82
CA VAL A 148 -19.88 4.40 -2.98
C VAL A 148 -21.09 4.52 -2.06
N ASP A 149 -21.94 3.51 -2.03
CA ASP A 149 -23.13 3.47 -1.17
C ASP A 149 -22.76 3.59 0.32
N THR A 150 -21.69 2.89 0.74
CA THR A 150 -21.17 3.01 2.11
C THR A 150 -20.67 4.43 2.39
N LEU A 151 -19.88 5.01 1.48
CA LEU A 151 -19.29 6.34 1.66
C LEU A 151 -20.33 7.45 1.65
N ASP A 152 -21.47 7.27 0.99
CA ASP A 152 -22.55 8.28 0.95
C ASP A 152 -23.28 8.39 2.30
N GLY A 153 -23.18 7.37 3.16
CA GLY A 153 -23.64 7.41 4.55
C GLY A 153 -22.62 7.93 5.55
N LEU A 154 -21.43 8.38 5.12
CA LEU A 154 -20.33 8.75 6.00
C LEU A 154 -19.88 10.20 5.82
N ASP A 155 -19.69 10.89 6.95
CA ASP A 155 -19.15 12.24 6.99
C ASP A 155 -17.62 12.27 7.13
N GLY A 156 -17.02 13.38 6.69
CA GLY A 156 -15.61 13.68 6.90
C GLY A 156 -14.71 13.35 5.70
N PRO A 157 -13.42 13.75 5.73
CA PRO A 157 -12.47 13.47 4.67
C PRO A 157 -12.23 11.97 4.50
N THR A 158 -12.22 11.53 3.25
CA THR A 158 -11.93 10.14 2.90
C THR A 158 -10.51 10.01 2.33
N PHE A 159 -9.75 9.05 2.83
CA PHE A 159 -8.43 8.68 2.34
C PHE A 159 -8.52 7.33 1.64
N TYR A 160 -7.80 7.16 0.54
CA TYR A 160 -7.72 5.86 -0.14
C TYR A 160 -6.33 5.26 0.05
N THR A 161 -6.29 3.95 0.29
CA THR A 161 -5.03 3.23 0.44
C THR A 161 -5.13 1.79 -0.06
N GLY A 162 -3.96 1.21 -0.28
CA GLY A 162 -3.82 -0.20 -0.58
C GLY A 162 -2.37 -0.57 -0.82
N HIS A 163 -2.13 -1.87 -0.80
CA HIS A 163 -0.85 -2.48 -1.10
C HIS A 163 -0.94 -3.36 -2.36
N SER A 164 0.09 -3.38 -3.20
CA SER A 164 0.17 -4.26 -4.38
C SER A 164 -1.03 -4.07 -5.33
N LEU A 165 -1.79 -5.13 -5.66
CA LEU A 165 -3.06 -5.02 -6.37
C LEU A 165 -4.03 -4.02 -5.73
N GLY A 166 -4.12 -3.99 -4.40
CA GLY A 166 -4.99 -3.06 -3.69
C GLY A 166 -4.63 -1.59 -3.95
N ALA A 167 -3.33 -1.29 -4.11
CA ALA A 167 -2.89 0.05 -4.52
C ALA A 167 -3.39 0.44 -5.92
N ALA A 168 -3.45 -0.52 -6.85
CA ALA A 168 -3.98 -0.27 -8.19
C ALA A 168 -5.48 0.03 -8.15
N LEU A 169 -6.25 -0.73 -7.37
CA LEU A 169 -7.69 -0.51 -7.17
C LEU A 169 -7.96 0.84 -6.49
N ALA A 170 -7.20 1.18 -5.45
CA ALA A 170 -7.28 2.48 -4.78
C ALA A 170 -6.98 3.66 -5.74
N THR A 171 -6.07 3.45 -6.70
CA THR A 171 -5.75 4.45 -7.73
C THR A 171 -6.89 4.65 -8.73
N LEU A 172 -7.56 3.56 -9.14
CA LEU A 172 -8.75 3.66 -9.98
C LEU A 172 -9.91 4.32 -9.24
N ALA A 173 -10.15 3.92 -8.00
CA ALA A 173 -11.15 4.52 -7.10
C ALA A 173 -10.94 6.04 -7.00
N ALA A 174 -9.69 6.49 -6.82
CA ALA A 174 -9.39 7.92 -6.74
C ALA A 174 -9.71 8.70 -8.02
N SER A 175 -9.67 8.05 -9.19
CA SER A 175 -10.06 8.67 -10.46
C SER A 175 -11.59 8.73 -10.66
N LEU A 176 -12.34 7.88 -9.95
CA LEU A 176 -13.81 7.83 -10.00
C LEU A 176 -14.43 8.79 -8.99
N ARG A 177 -13.92 8.81 -7.76
CA ARG A 177 -14.31 9.72 -6.68
C ARG A 177 -13.05 10.23 -5.98
N PRO A 178 -12.65 11.49 -6.22
CA PRO A 178 -11.43 12.04 -5.62
C PRO A 178 -11.43 12.00 -4.09
N PRO A 179 -10.44 11.35 -3.44
CA PRO A 179 -10.27 11.37 -2.00
C PRO A 179 -9.57 12.66 -1.53
N ARG A 180 -9.50 12.87 -0.22
CA ARG A 180 -8.62 13.87 0.41
C ARG A 180 -7.15 13.64 0.02
N ALA A 181 -6.71 12.38 0.06
CA ALA A 181 -5.42 11.93 -0.44
C ALA A 181 -5.45 10.42 -0.70
N LEU A 182 -4.60 9.99 -1.62
CA LEU A 182 -4.31 8.59 -1.92
C LEU A 182 -2.88 8.29 -1.51
N TYR A 183 -2.69 7.24 -0.69
CA TYR A 183 -1.38 6.69 -0.39
C TYR A 183 -1.33 5.26 -0.89
N THR A 184 -0.31 4.92 -1.66
CA THR A 184 -0.14 3.56 -2.18
C THR A 184 1.21 2.99 -1.81
N PHE A 185 1.25 1.68 -1.56
CA PHE A 185 2.45 0.94 -1.18
C PHE A 185 2.68 -0.20 -2.18
N GLY A 186 3.87 -0.25 -2.80
CA GLY A 186 4.17 -1.28 -3.79
C GLY A 186 3.23 -1.28 -5.00
N SER A 187 2.75 -0.11 -5.42
CA SER A 187 1.77 -0.01 -6.51
C SER A 187 2.38 -0.40 -7.87
N PRO A 188 1.71 -1.26 -8.67
CA PRO A 188 2.03 -1.37 -10.10
C PRO A 188 1.64 -0.08 -10.82
N ARG A 189 2.03 0.06 -12.10
CA ARG A 189 1.46 1.08 -12.99
C ARG A 189 0.02 0.70 -13.34
N VAL A 190 -0.88 1.69 -13.37
CA VAL A 190 -2.33 1.44 -13.45
C VAL A 190 -2.90 1.76 -14.83
N GLY A 191 -2.40 2.82 -15.47
CA GLY A 191 -2.88 3.25 -16.78
C GLY A 191 -1.85 4.06 -17.53
N ASN A 192 -2.25 4.60 -18.67
CA ASN A 192 -1.38 5.37 -19.55
C ASN A 192 -1.26 6.85 -19.14
N LYS A 193 -0.51 7.63 -19.90
CA LYS A 193 -0.32 9.08 -19.66
C LYS A 193 -1.64 9.86 -19.60
N ALA A 194 -2.63 9.49 -20.42
CA ALA A 194 -3.93 10.16 -20.42
C ALA A 194 -4.75 9.84 -19.16
N PHE A 195 -4.68 8.60 -18.66
CA PHE A 195 -5.24 8.24 -17.35
C PHE A 195 -4.57 9.00 -16.22
N ALA A 196 -3.24 9.11 -16.23
CA ALA A 196 -2.49 9.82 -15.19
C ALA A 196 -2.98 11.27 -14.98
N LYS A 197 -3.33 11.96 -16.08
CA LYS A 197 -3.86 13.33 -16.05
C LYS A 197 -5.20 13.46 -15.32
N THR A 198 -5.98 12.39 -15.23
CA THR A 198 -7.26 12.41 -14.47
C THR A 198 -7.03 12.62 -12.97
N LEU A 199 -5.82 12.34 -12.48
CA LEU A 199 -5.44 12.43 -11.08
C LEU A 199 -4.58 13.65 -10.75
N ASP A 200 -4.33 14.57 -11.70
CA ASP A 200 -3.43 15.73 -11.51
C ASP A 200 -3.86 16.64 -10.33
N LYS A 201 -5.16 16.65 -10.01
CA LYS A 201 -5.73 17.44 -8.89
C LYS A 201 -5.87 16.66 -7.59
N VAL A 202 -5.56 15.35 -7.59
CA VAL A 202 -5.65 14.49 -6.42
C VAL A 202 -4.28 14.42 -5.76
N PRO A 203 -4.16 14.64 -4.43
CA PRO A 203 -2.93 14.36 -3.70
C PRO A 203 -2.64 12.86 -3.71
N VAL A 204 -1.80 12.40 -4.64
CA VAL A 204 -1.41 10.99 -4.78
C VAL A 204 0.05 10.82 -4.37
N PHE A 205 0.29 10.00 -3.34
CA PHE A 205 1.61 9.69 -2.81
C PHE A 205 1.89 8.21 -2.97
N ARG A 206 2.87 7.87 -3.81
CA ARG A 206 3.25 6.49 -4.09
C ARG A 206 4.54 6.16 -3.36
N VAL A 207 4.44 5.31 -2.34
CA VAL A 207 5.59 4.82 -1.58
C VAL A 207 6.13 3.57 -2.26
N VAL A 208 7.43 3.58 -2.57
CA VAL A 208 8.14 2.47 -3.21
C VAL A 208 9.31 2.07 -2.34
N ASN A 209 9.37 0.78 -1.99
CA ASN A 209 10.51 0.22 -1.30
C ASN A 209 11.56 -0.25 -2.31
N ASN A 210 12.69 0.44 -2.36
CA ASN A 210 13.92 0.06 -3.08
C ASN A 210 13.72 -0.81 -4.35
N ARG A 211 13.93 -2.13 -4.22
CA ARG A 211 13.95 -3.10 -5.33
C ARG A 211 12.59 -3.75 -5.59
N ASP A 212 11.52 -3.30 -4.95
CA ASP A 212 10.17 -3.80 -5.17
C ASP A 212 9.84 -3.91 -6.67
N ILE A 213 9.70 -5.16 -7.12
CA ILE A 213 9.53 -5.51 -8.52
C ILE A 213 8.14 -5.13 -9.05
N VAL A 214 7.10 -5.16 -8.21
CA VAL A 214 5.72 -4.84 -8.62
C VAL A 214 5.62 -3.42 -9.15
N THR A 215 6.42 -2.51 -8.58
CA THR A 215 6.45 -1.10 -9.01
C THR A 215 7.04 -0.88 -10.41
N THR A 216 7.58 -1.93 -11.02
CA THR A 216 8.21 -1.89 -12.34
C THR A 216 7.30 -2.43 -13.45
N VAL A 217 6.12 -2.92 -13.10
CA VAL A 217 5.15 -3.51 -14.02
C VAL A 217 3.79 -2.80 -13.94
N PRO A 218 2.97 -2.84 -15.00
CA PRO A 218 3.33 -3.27 -16.36
C PRO A 218 4.37 -2.33 -17.01
N PRO A 219 4.96 -2.69 -18.16
CA PRO A 219 5.99 -1.89 -18.83
C PRO A 219 5.52 -0.51 -19.28
N ASP A 220 6.44 0.47 -19.29
CA ASP A 220 6.19 1.85 -19.72
C ASP A 220 6.68 2.18 -21.14
N TRP A 221 7.06 1.15 -21.90
CA TRP A 221 7.43 1.24 -23.30
C TRP A 221 6.35 0.67 -24.22
N PRO A 222 6.33 1.07 -25.51
CA PRO A 222 5.41 0.50 -26.49
C PRO A 222 5.53 -1.03 -26.58
N PRO A 223 4.41 -1.76 -26.75
CA PRO A 223 3.06 -1.25 -27.01
C PRO A 223 2.22 -0.99 -25.74
N PHE A 224 2.78 -1.19 -24.55
CA PHE A 224 2.05 -1.08 -23.28
C PHE A 224 1.85 0.38 -22.83
N ASP A 225 2.93 1.17 -22.82
CA ASP A 225 2.95 2.62 -22.50
C ASP A 225 2.22 3.01 -21.20
N TYR A 226 2.36 2.19 -20.16
CA TYR A 226 1.84 2.52 -18.83
C TYR A 226 2.68 3.63 -18.18
N ARG A 227 2.04 4.43 -17.32
CA ARG A 227 2.68 5.50 -16.56
C ARG A 227 2.26 5.41 -15.09
N HIS A 228 3.21 5.76 -14.22
CA HIS A 228 2.91 6.00 -12.82
C HIS A 228 2.18 7.34 -12.65
N VAL A 229 1.47 7.46 -11.53
CA VAL A 229 0.74 8.67 -11.14
C VAL A 229 1.32 9.23 -9.84
N GLY A 230 1.04 10.51 -9.58
CA GLY A 230 1.36 11.17 -8.32
C GLY A 230 2.85 11.35 -8.04
N GLU A 231 3.13 11.72 -6.79
CA GLU A 231 4.46 11.96 -6.27
C GLU A 231 5.09 10.65 -5.77
N LEU A 232 6.29 10.34 -6.25
CA LEU A 232 7.07 9.19 -5.81
C LEU A 232 7.81 9.50 -4.49
N ARG A 233 7.53 8.69 -3.47
CA ARG A 233 8.25 8.60 -2.21
C ARG A 233 9.08 7.31 -2.20
N TYR A 234 10.32 7.41 -2.66
CA TYR A 234 11.20 6.27 -2.85
C TYR A 234 12.06 6.04 -1.61
N ILE A 235 11.96 4.85 -1.02
CA ILE A 235 12.82 4.41 0.07
C ILE A 235 14.06 3.77 -0.56
N ALA A 236 15.22 4.43 -0.39
CA ALA A 236 16.50 3.97 -0.91
C ALA A 236 17.12 2.87 -0.04
N HIS A 237 18.13 2.16 -0.57
CA HIS A 237 18.91 1.10 0.12
C HIS A 237 19.53 1.49 1.48
N ASN A 238 19.53 2.79 1.81
CA ASN A 238 20.08 3.35 3.05
C ASN A 238 18.99 3.93 3.97
N ASP A 239 17.75 3.46 3.84
CA ASP A 239 16.57 3.90 4.59
C ASP A 239 16.17 5.37 4.37
N ARG A 240 16.79 6.10 3.42
CA ARG A 240 16.39 7.49 3.12
C ARG A 240 15.18 7.53 2.20
N MET A 241 14.21 8.38 2.53
CA MET A 241 13.08 8.67 1.65
C MET A 241 13.41 9.83 0.70
N LEU A 242 13.54 9.52 -0.59
CA LEU A 242 13.74 10.48 -1.67
C LEU A 242 12.40 10.86 -2.30
N VAL A 243 12.29 12.10 -2.77
CA VAL A 243 11.08 12.62 -3.44
C VAL A 243 11.36 12.77 -4.93
N ASN A 244 10.55 12.11 -5.75
CA ASN A 244 10.68 12.11 -7.22
C ASN A 244 12.13 11.97 -7.72
N PRO A 245 12.93 11.00 -7.23
CA PRO A 245 14.27 10.79 -7.77
C PRO A 245 14.20 10.45 -9.26
N SER A 246 15.24 10.81 -10.01
CA SER A 246 15.33 10.46 -11.42
C SER A 246 15.38 8.94 -11.62
N SER A 247 14.92 8.44 -12.77
CA SER A 247 14.98 7.02 -13.11
C SER A 247 16.41 6.47 -13.06
N GLN A 248 17.42 7.29 -13.43
CA GLN A 248 18.83 6.93 -13.32
C GLN A 248 19.27 6.76 -11.86
N SER A 249 18.86 7.68 -10.99
CA SER A 249 19.13 7.59 -9.54
C SER A 249 18.52 6.33 -8.94
N VAL A 250 17.26 6.02 -9.28
CA VAL A 250 16.58 4.80 -8.82
C VAL A 250 17.28 3.54 -9.36
N ALA A 251 17.65 3.51 -10.64
CA ALA A 251 18.34 2.37 -11.24
C ALA A 251 19.70 2.13 -10.55
N MET A 252 20.47 3.19 -10.29
CA MET A 252 21.76 3.10 -9.62
C MET A 252 21.63 2.67 -8.16
N ASP A 253 20.60 3.16 -7.46
CA ASP A 253 20.31 2.77 -6.08
C ASP A 253 19.95 1.28 -5.99
N ARG A 254 19.13 0.80 -6.92
CA ARG A 254 18.78 -0.61 -7.08
C ARG A 254 19.94 -1.52 -7.45
N LEU A 255 21.13 -1.02 -7.80
CA LEU A 255 22.32 -1.87 -7.94
C LEU A 255 22.99 -2.15 -6.59
N ARG A 256 22.71 -1.33 -5.57
CA ARG A 256 23.22 -1.50 -4.21
C ARG A 256 22.29 -2.44 -3.44
N ARG A 257 22.88 -3.39 -2.70
CA ARG A 257 22.11 -4.24 -1.78
C ARG A 257 21.56 -3.40 -0.64
N ASP A 258 20.34 -3.68 -0.21
CA ASP A 258 19.77 -3.02 0.96
C ASP A 258 20.59 -3.33 2.22
N ALA A 259 20.98 -2.28 2.94
CA ALA A 259 21.70 -2.41 4.21
C ALA A 259 20.82 -3.06 5.30
N SER A 260 19.50 -3.02 5.16
CA SER A 260 18.53 -3.68 6.05
C SER A 260 18.61 -5.21 5.97
N LEU A 261 18.81 -5.76 4.76
CA LEU A 261 18.95 -7.18 4.47
C LEU A 261 20.31 -7.75 4.89
N ALA A 262 21.38 -6.95 4.77
CA ALA A 262 22.74 -7.35 5.14
C ALA A 262 22.89 -7.66 6.65
N ARG A 263 21.99 -7.17 7.50
CA ARG A 263 22.00 -7.41 8.95
C ARG A 263 21.18 -8.64 9.39
N THR A 264 20.44 -9.28 8.49
CA THR A 264 19.51 -10.39 8.82
C THR A 264 19.86 -11.74 8.18
N THR A 265 20.85 -11.79 7.27
CA THR A 265 21.18 -13.00 6.51
C THR A 265 22.29 -13.82 7.17
N ASN A 266 21.91 -14.92 7.84
CA ASN A 266 22.76 -16.12 7.89
C ASN A 266 22.75 -16.76 6.50
N ALA A 267 23.89 -17.30 6.02
CA ALA A 267 24.04 -17.84 4.67
C ALA A 267 22.98 -18.90 4.28
N HIS A 268 22.39 -19.61 5.26
CA HIS A 268 21.31 -20.57 5.06
C HIS A 268 19.96 -19.96 4.63
N ARG A 269 19.69 -18.68 4.93
CA ARG A 269 18.40 -18.02 4.64
C ARG A 269 18.25 -17.58 3.18
N LEU A 270 19.36 -17.39 2.46
CA LEU A 270 19.37 -16.97 1.05
C LEU A 270 18.67 -17.95 0.09
N PHE A 271 18.52 -19.23 0.46
CA PHE A 271 17.84 -20.25 -0.33
C PHE A 271 16.40 -20.53 0.13
N VAL A 272 16.02 -20.02 1.30
CA VAL A 272 14.70 -20.28 1.93
C VAL A 272 13.79 -19.07 1.74
N ASP A 273 14.34 -17.86 1.84
CA ASP A 273 13.58 -16.62 1.77
C ASP A 273 13.37 -16.15 0.31
N PRO A 274 12.31 -15.35 0.03
CA PRO A 274 12.12 -14.74 -1.28
C PRO A 274 13.32 -13.90 -1.71
N PRO A 275 13.57 -13.81 -3.04
CA PRO A 275 14.48 -12.82 -3.59
C PRO A 275 14.16 -11.42 -3.07
N GLU A 276 15.19 -10.60 -2.82
CA GLU A 276 15.08 -9.23 -2.30
C GLU A 276 14.01 -8.37 -3.01
N PRO A 277 13.87 -8.36 -4.36
CA PRO A 277 12.80 -7.61 -5.03
C PRO A 277 11.37 -8.01 -4.63
N LEU A 278 11.17 -9.25 -4.18
CA LEU A 278 9.91 -9.75 -3.66
C LEU A 278 9.80 -9.51 -2.15
N ALA A 279 10.89 -9.64 -1.40
CA ALA A 279 10.91 -9.30 0.02
C ALA A 279 10.62 -7.80 0.27
N ASP A 280 11.18 -6.90 -0.55
CA ASP A 280 10.91 -5.46 -0.48
C ASP A 280 9.43 -5.14 -0.73
N HIS A 281 8.72 -6.02 -1.43
CA HIS A 281 7.29 -5.94 -1.68
C HIS A 281 6.42 -6.41 -0.49
N ALA A 282 7.00 -6.94 0.58
CA ALA A 282 6.21 -7.37 1.74
C ALA A 282 5.62 -6.13 2.47
N PRO A 283 4.31 -6.09 2.78
CA PRO A 283 3.68 -4.93 3.43
C PRO A 283 4.34 -4.52 4.75
N VAL A 284 4.85 -5.51 5.51
CA VAL A 284 5.53 -5.28 6.79
C VAL A 284 6.81 -4.46 6.65
N ASN A 285 7.53 -4.60 5.53
CA ASN A 285 8.77 -3.86 5.30
C ASN A 285 8.50 -2.38 5.01
N TYR A 286 7.38 -2.06 4.34
CA TYR A 286 6.91 -0.68 4.20
C TYR A 286 6.64 -0.03 5.56
N VAL A 287 5.94 -0.73 6.46
CA VAL A 287 5.67 -0.25 7.83
C VAL A 287 6.98 -0.04 8.59
N ALA A 288 7.89 -1.02 8.54
CA ALA A 288 9.18 -0.96 9.24
C ALA A 288 10.04 0.24 8.80
N HIS A 289 10.10 0.55 7.49
CA HIS A 289 10.79 1.75 7.01
C HIS A 289 10.12 3.04 7.50
N LEU A 290 8.79 3.13 7.45
CA LEU A 290 8.07 4.32 7.88
C LEU A 290 8.26 4.60 9.38
N GLU A 291 8.26 3.56 10.21
CA GLU A 291 8.58 3.70 11.64
C GLU A 291 9.99 4.23 11.86
N ARG A 292 10.99 3.69 11.15
CA ARG A 292 12.38 4.17 11.24
C ARG A 292 12.53 5.63 10.81
N LEU A 293 11.79 6.05 9.79
CA LEU A 293 11.78 7.44 9.30
C LEU A 293 11.14 8.41 10.30
N MET A 294 10.20 7.93 11.13
CA MET A 294 9.57 8.73 12.19
C MET A 294 10.35 8.70 13.50
N ALA A 295 11.20 7.69 13.71
CA ALA A 295 12.02 7.60 14.91
C ALA A 295 13.01 8.80 14.98
N PRO A 296 13.21 9.40 16.16
CA PRO A 296 14.20 10.46 16.31
C PRO A 296 15.57 9.93 15.87
N SER A 297 16.27 10.69 15.01
CA SER A 297 17.61 10.32 14.56
C SER A 297 18.47 10.06 15.80
N ARG A 298 18.89 8.81 16.03
CA ARG A 298 19.89 8.53 17.05
C ARG A 298 21.09 9.40 16.72
N SER A 299 21.36 10.41 17.54
CA SER A 299 22.58 11.20 17.41
C SER A 299 23.71 10.19 17.37
N ARG A 300 24.52 10.24 16.31
CA ARG A 300 25.82 9.58 16.31
C ARG A 300 26.55 10.17 17.52
N ARG A 301 26.55 9.46 18.65
CA ARG A 301 27.53 9.67 19.71
C ARG A 301 28.87 9.44 19.02
N ARG A 302 29.48 10.53 18.56
CA ARG A 302 30.90 10.59 18.30
C ARG A 302 31.52 10.28 19.66
N HIS A 303 32.10 9.09 19.78
CA HIS A 303 33.06 8.84 20.83
C HIS A 303 34.18 9.87 20.63
N ALA A 304 34.21 10.84 21.55
CA ALA A 304 35.41 11.56 21.90
C ALA A 304 36.28 10.64 22.75
#